data_AF-A0A6G3RYA7-F1
#
_entry.id   AF-A0A6G3RYA7-F1
#
_cell.length_a   1.000
_cell.length_b   1.000
_cell.length_c   1.000
_cell.angle_alpha   90.00
_cell.angle_beta   90.00
_cell.angle_gamma   90.00
#
_symmetry.space_group_name_H-M   'P 1'
#
loop_
_entity.id
_entity.type
_entity.pdbx_description
1 polymer ?
#
loop_
_entity_poly.entity_id
_entity_poly.type
_entity_poly.pdbx_seq_one_letter_code
_entity_poly.pdbx_strand_id
1 'polypeptide(L)' 'MRFLDRIAARGAADPHAVAILDAGQAVPYGELWAQSGRTAARLADAGVGPGSRVAL' A
#
# COMPACT_ATOMS: atom_id res chain seq x y z
N MET A 1 8.74 6.28 15.07
CA MET A 1 7.61 5.88 14.20
C MET A 1 8.14 5.14 12.99
N ARG A 2 7.58 3.98 12.63
CA ARG A 2 7.94 3.28 11.38
C ARG A 2 7.26 3.97 10.19
N PHE A 3 7.79 3.79 8.99
CA PHE A 3 7.29 4.44 7.77
C PHE A 3 5.83 4.06 7.46
N LEU A 4 5.50 2.76 7.58
CA LEU A 4 4.15 2.24 7.33
C LEU A 4 3.10 2.87 8.25
N ASP A 5 3.45 3.13 9.51
CA ASP A 5 2.53 3.73 10.49
C ASP A 5 2.05 5.13 10.03
N ARG A 6 2.93 5.91 9.39
CA ARG A 6 2.57 7.24 8.87
C ARG A 6 1.64 7.16 7.67
N ILE A 7 1.87 6.20 6.79
CA ILE A 7 1.01 5.97 5.63
C ILE A 7 -0.37 5.48 6.09
N ALA A 8 -0.40 4.52 7.02
CA ALA A 8 -1.64 4.00 7.58
C ALA A 8 -2.42 5.10 8.29
N ALA A 9 -1.76 5.94 9.09
CA ALA A 9 -2.40 7.07 9.76
C ALA A 9 -2.98 8.09 8.76
N ARG A 10 -2.24 8.42 7.69
CA ARG A 10 -2.73 9.34 6.64
C ARG A 10 -3.93 8.75 5.91
N GLY A 11 -3.85 7.48 5.51
CA GLY A 11 -4.94 6.80 4.81
C GLY A 11 -6.18 6.58 5.67
N ALA A 12 -6.02 6.41 6.99
CA ALA A 12 -7.14 6.33 7.91
C ALA A 12 -7.80 7.69 8.16
N ALA A 13 -7.01 8.77 8.21
CA ALA A 13 -7.52 10.11 8.42
C ALA A 13 -8.37 10.63 7.24
N ASP A 14 -7.99 10.28 6.01
CA ASP A 14 -8.78 10.56 4.80
C ASP A 14 -8.55 9.46 3.76
N PRO A 15 -9.41 8.42 3.72
CA PRO A 15 -9.30 7.33 2.74
C PRO A 15 -9.54 7.78 1.29
N HIS A 16 -10.23 8.89 1.09
CA HIS A 16 -10.62 9.40 -0.22
C HIS A 16 -9.60 10.41 -0.78
N ALA A 17 -8.68 10.90 0.04
CA ALA A 17 -7.56 11.72 -0.42
C ALA A 17 -6.74 10.99 -1.50
N VAL A 18 -6.39 11.71 -2.56
CA VAL A 18 -5.55 11.19 -3.65
C VAL A 18 -4.15 10.91 -3.13
N ALA A 19 -3.70 9.66 -3.30
CA ALA A 19 -2.36 9.20 -2.95
C ALA A 19 -1.43 9.18 -4.16
N ILE A 20 -1.95 8.81 -5.33
CA ILE A 20 -1.21 8.75 -6.60
C ILE A 20 -2.06 9.46 -7.66
N LEU A 21 -1.42 10.29 -8.48
CA LEU A 21 -1.98 10.85 -9.69
C LEU A 21 -1.05 10.48 -10.84
N ASP A 22 -1.55 9.72 -11.81
CA ASP A 22 -0.79 9.32 -12.99
C ASP A 22 -1.67 9.38 -14.24
N ALA A 23 -1.18 10.02 -15.31
CA ALA A 23 -1.89 10.20 -16.58
C ALA A 23 -3.39 10.60 -16.44
N GLY A 24 -3.73 11.42 -15.44
CA GLY A 24 -5.10 11.86 -15.16
C GLY A 24 -5.97 10.87 -14.38
N GLN A 25 -5.43 9.70 -14.01
CA GLN A 25 -6.05 8.76 -13.08
C GLN A 25 -5.61 9.06 -11.66
N ALA A 26 -6.57 9.17 -10.75
CA ALA A 26 -6.32 9.39 -9.33
C ALA A 26 -6.61 8.11 -8.56
N VAL A 27 -5.65 7.67 -7.74
CA VAL A 27 -5.81 6.54 -6.83
C VAL A 27 -5.89 7.07 -5.40
N PRO A 28 -7.02 6.89 -4.69
CA PRO A 28 -7.14 7.27 -3.30
C PRO A 28 -6.27 6.42 -2.36
N TYR A 29 -5.92 6.95 -1.19
CA TYR A 29 -5.18 6.22 -0.16
C TYR A 29 -5.86 4.90 0.23
N GLY A 30 -7.18 4.88 0.35
CA GLY A 30 -7.92 3.67 0.71
C GLY A 30 -7.81 2.56 -0.34
N GLU A 31 -7.86 2.92 -1.62
CA GLU A 31 -7.71 1.97 -2.72
C GLU A 31 -6.28 1.45 -2.82
N LEU A 32 -5.29 2.36 -2.75
CA LEU A 32 -3.88 2.01 -2.74
C LEU A 32 -3.55 1.05 -1.59
N TRP A 33 -4.05 1.34 -0.39
CA TRP A 33 -3.86 0.49 0.78
C TRP A 33 -4.46 -0.91 0.58
N ALA A 34 -5.69 -0.98 0.09
CA ALA A 34 -6.36 -2.25 -0.18
C ALA A 34 -5.62 -3.08 -1.24
N GLN A 35 -5.17 -2.46 -2.33
CA GLN A 35 -4.39 -3.14 -3.37
C GLN A 35 -3.04 -3.63 -2.84
N SER A 36 -2.33 -2.78 -2.10
CA SER A 36 -1.05 -3.15 -1.49
C SER A 36 -1.20 -4.29 -0.50
N GLY A 37 -2.26 -4.27 0.32
CA GLY A 37 -2.58 -5.35 1.26
C GLY A 37 -2.84 -6.69 0.57
N ARG A 38 -3.58 -6.68 -0.55
CA ARG A 38 -3.80 -7.90 -1.37
C ARG A 38 -2.50 -8.44 -1.94
N THR A 39 -1.63 -7.57 -2.45
CA THR A 39 -0.31 -7.97 -2.96
C THR A 39 0.55 -8.54 -1.84
N ALA A 40 0.59 -7.90 -0.67
CA ALA A 40 1.34 -8.36 0.48
C ALA A 40 0.85 -9.73 0.98
N ALA A 41 -0.47 -9.96 1.05
CA ALA A 41 -1.04 -11.25 1.40
C ALA A 41 -0.61 -12.35 0.43
N ARG A 42 -0.69 -12.10 -0.89
CA ARG A 42 -0.24 -13.07 -1.91
C ARG A 42 1.24 -13.39 -1.80
N LEU A 43 2.08 -12.40 -1.50
CA LEU A 43 3.51 -12.61 -1.30
C LEU A 43 3.76 -13.42 -0.03
N ALA A 44 3.05 -13.13 1.05
CA ALA A 44 3.13 -13.89 2.29
C ALA A 44 2.71 -15.36 2.09
N ASP A 45 1.63 -15.61 1.34
CA ASP A 45 1.17 -16.95 0.97
C ASP A 45 2.21 -17.70 0.13
N ALA A 46 3.02 -16.97 -0.65
CA ALA A 46 4.15 -17.53 -1.41
C ALA A 46 5.44 -17.70 -0.57
N GLY A 47 5.39 -17.46 0.74
CA GLY A 47 6.52 -17.61 1.66
C GLY A 47 7.45 -16.41 1.76
N VAL A 48 7.07 -15.25 1.20
CA VAL A 48 7.87 -14.02 1.29
C VAL A 48 7.73 -13.39 2.67
N GLY A 49 8.86 -13.21 3.35
CA GLY A 49 8.94 -12.60 4.68
C GLY A 49 9.96 -11.45 4.77
N PRO A 50 10.13 -10.86 5.96
CA PRO A 50 11.14 -9.81 6.19
C PRO A 50 12.54 -10.23 5.70
N GLY A 51 13.20 -9.35 4.93
CA GLY A 51 14.52 -9.61 4.35
C GLY A 51 14.50 -10.37 3.01
N SER A 52 13.34 -10.86 2.57
CA SER A 52 13.19 -11.49 1.25
C SER A 52 13.32 -10.45 0.13
N ARG A 53 13.89 -10.87 -1.01
CA ARG A 53 14.01 -10.05 -2.22
C ARG A 53 12.99 -10.52 -3.25
N VAL A 54 12.23 -9.59 -3.81
CA VAL A 54 11.22 -9.84 -4.86
C VAL A 54 11.59 -8.98 -6.07
N ALA A 55 11.62 -9.57 -7.26
CA ALA A 55 11.80 -8.81 -8.50
C ALA A 55 10.52 -8.03 -8.82
N LEU A 56 10.68 -6.79 -9.30
CA LEU A 56 9.59 -5.87 -9.67
C LEU A 56 9.46 -5.77 -11.19
#